data_AF-A0A1B0DLG1-F1
#
_entry.id   AF-A0A1B0DLG1-F1
#
_cell.length_a   1.000
_cell.length_b   1.000
_cell.length_c   1.000
_cell.angle_alpha   90.00
_cell.angle_beta   90.00
_cell.angle_gamma   90.00
#
_symmetry.space_group_name_H-M   'P 1'
#
loop_
_entity.id
_entity.type
_entity.pdbx_description
1 polymer ?
#
loop_
_entity_poly.entity_id
_entity_poly.type
_entity_poly.pdbx_seq_one_letter_code
_entity_poly.pdbx_strand_id
1 'polypeptide(L)'
;MERRKRVEAIMNSRLFREELERIVDGQLREGPSGILQQLSDMMGVPAARVGSVFKSSNCVLPINDIRGIESMGYAKGEKILRCKLAATFRLIDLHGWAQGLSGLVTARLNADQELFLVNPYGMFYHEVTASSLNKVNMQGVLIEQGTTNFGINNT
;
A
#
# COMPACT_ATOMS: atom_id res chain seq x y z
N MET A 1 -25.50 17.40 1.04
CA MET A 1 -26.75 16.61 0.96
C MET A 1 -26.98 16.00 -0.42
N GLU A 2 -26.67 16.69 -1.52
CA GLU A 2 -26.90 16.22 -2.90
C GLU A 2 -26.18 14.94 -3.34
N ARG A 3 -24.98 14.66 -2.79
CA ARG A 3 -24.24 13.44 -3.12
C ARG A 3 -25.00 12.17 -2.71
N ARG A 4 -25.76 12.22 -1.60
CA ARG A 4 -26.59 11.10 -1.15
C ARG A 4 -27.77 10.86 -2.08
N LYS A 5 -28.44 11.93 -2.54
CA LYS A 5 -29.55 11.86 -3.50
C LYS A 5 -29.12 11.25 -4.86
N ARG A 6 -27.92 11.59 -5.34
CA ARG A 6 -27.39 11.00 -6.59
C ARG A 6 -27.10 9.51 -6.47
N VAL A 7 -26.52 9.09 -5.35
CA VAL A 7 -26.26 7.66 -5.08
C VAL A 7 -27.57 6.89 -4.96
N GLU A 8 -28.55 7.45 -4.28
CA GLU A 8 -29.88 6.86 -4.12
C GLU A 8 -30.61 6.70 -5.46
N ALA A 9 -30.53 7.70 -6.34
CA ALA A 9 -31.09 7.61 -7.69
C ALA A 9 -30.42 6.52 -8.54
N ILE A 10 -29.11 6.32 -8.42
CA ILE A 10 -28.37 5.26 -9.12
C ILE A 10 -28.76 3.88 -8.58
N MET A 11 -28.84 3.72 -7.25
CA MET A 11 -29.19 2.43 -6.62
C MET A 11 -30.65 2.03 -6.85
N ASN A 12 -31.53 2.99 -7.10
CA ASN A 12 -32.95 2.76 -7.46
C ASN A 12 -33.17 2.67 -8.98
N SER A 13 -32.14 2.89 -9.81
CA SER A 13 -32.25 2.76 -11.26
C SER A 13 -32.36 1.29 -11.66
N ARG A 14 -33.47 0.95 -12.32
CA ARG A 14 -33.70 -0.39 -12.87
C ARG A 14 -32.65 -0.78 -13.91
N LEU A 15 -32.31 0.14 -14.82
CA LEU A 15 -31.29 -0.07 -15.86
C LEU A 15 -29.92 -0.39 -15.25
N PHE A 16 -29.57 0.29 -14.16
CA PHE A 16 -28.29 0.06 -13.47
C PHE A 16 -28.24 -1.32 -12.81
N ARG A 17 -29.35 -1.75 -12.19
CA ARG A 17 -29.46 -3.09 -11.59
C ARG A 17 -29.37 -4.18 -12.66
N GLU A 18 -30.09 -4.04 -13.77
CA GLU A 18 -30.07 -5.00 -14.88
C GLU A 18 -28.67 -5.11 -15.51
N GLU A 19 -27.94 -3.99 -15.64
CA GLU A 19 -26.56 -4.01 -16.14
C GLU A 19 -25.58 -4.64 -15.14
N LEU A 20 -25.74 -4.38 -13.84
CA LEU A 20 -24.96 -5.03 -12.79
C LEU A 20 -25.20 -6.54 -12.75
N GLU A 21 -26.45 -6.98 -12.84
CA GLU A 21 -26.82 -8.39 -12.91
C GLU A 21 -26.17 -9.05 -14.14
N ARG A 22 -26.22 -8.40 -15.30
CA ARG A 22 -25.54 -8.89 -16.52
C ARG A 22 -24.01 -9.01 -16.33
N ILE A 23 -23.38 -8.06 -15.66
CA ILE A 23 -21.94 -8.11 -15.36
C ILE A 23 -21.62 -9.25 -14.39
N VAL A 24 -22.40 -9.39 -13.32
CA VAL A 24 -22.23 -10.45 -12.32
C VAL A 24 -22.44 -11.83 -12.95
N ASP A 25 -23.45 -11.99 -13.80
CA ASP A 25 -23.71 -13.22 -14.55
C ASP A 25 -22.59 -13.53 -15.56
N GLY A 26 -22.03 -12.50 -16.20
CA GLY A 26 -20.84 -12.63 -17.04
C GLY A 26 -19.64 -13.15 -16.24
N GLN A 27 -19.40 -12.61 -15.04
CA GLN A 27 -18.33 -13.04 -14.15
C GLN A 27 -18.55 -14.47 -13.60
N LEU A 28 -19.80 -14.84 -13.30
CA LEU A 28 -20.17 -16.19 -12.85
C LEU A 28 -19.99 -17.24 -13.95
N ARG A 29 -20.26 -16.89 -15.21
CA ARG A 29 -20.09 -17.78 -16.37
C ARG A 29 -18.65 -17.91 -16.83
N GLU A 30 -17.91 -16.82 -16.86
CA GLU A 30 -16.52 -16.80 -17.34
C GLU A 30 -15.50 -17.18 -16.26
N GLY A 31 -15.92 -17.24 -14.99
CA GLY A 31 -15.07 -17.53 -13.85
C GLY A 31 -13.97 -16.47 -13.64
N PRO A 32 -13.10 -16.64 -12.62
CA PRO A 32 -11.99 -15.73 -12.35
C PRO A 32 -10.99 -15.58 -13.52
N SER A 33 -11.11 -16.43 -14.55
CA SER A 33 -10.41 -16.37 -15.83
C SER A 33 -10.64 -15.07 -16.60
N GLY A 34 -11.82 -14.45 -16.51
CA GLY A 34 -12.10 -13.19 -17.23
C GLY A 34 -11.19 -12.04 -16.78
N ILE A 35 -10.98 -11.90 -15.47
CA ILE A 35 -10.06 -10.90 -14.90
C ILE A 35 -8.62 -11.21 -15.30
N LEU A 36 -8.21 -12.48 -15.26
CA LEU A 36 -6.87 -12.90 -15.66
C LEU A 36 -6.60 -12.63 -17.14
N GLN A 37 -7.61 -12.80 -17.99
CA GLN A 37 -7.53 -12.47 -19.41
C GLN A 37 -7.41 -10.96 -19.63
N GLN A 38 -8.20 -10.16 -18.92
CA GLN A 38 -8.13 -8.70 -18.98
C GLN A 38 -6.77 -8.15 -18.51
N LEU A 39 -6.20 -8.74 -17.46
CA LEU A 39 -4.85 -8.43 -16.98
C LEU A 39 -3.77 -8.90 -17.96
N SER A 40 -3.95 -10.06 -18.58
CA SER A 40 -3.09 -10.58 -19.66
C SER A 40 -3.04 -9.60 -20.84
N ASP A 41 -4.19 -9.09 -21.26
CA ASP A 41 -4.31 -8.16 -22.39
C ASP A 41 -3.68 -6.80 -22.08
N MET A 42 -3.80 -6.33 -20.83
CA MET A 42 -3.22 -5.06 -20.38
C MET A 42 -1.70 -5.16 -20.16
N MET A 43 -1.18 -6.32 -19.75
CA MET A 43 0.25 -6.54 -19.46
C MET A 43 1.02 -7.22 -20.60
N GLY A 44 0.34 -7.67 -21.67
CA GLY A 44 0.95 -8.37 -22.80
C GLY A 44 1.54 -9.75 -22.45
N VAL A 45 1.05 -10.40 -21.38
CA VAL A 45 1.58 -11.68 -20.88
C VAL A 45 0.47 -12.73 -20.85
N PRO A 46 0.66 -13.96 -21.35
CA PRO A 46 -0.41 -14.96 -21.43
C PRO A 46 -1.12 -15.21 -20.10
N ALA A 47 -2.45 -15.32 -20.10
CA ALA A 47 -3.27 -15.53 -18.89
C ALA A 47 -2.82 -16.73 -18.02
N ALA A 48 -2.30 -17.80 -18.64
CA ALA A 48 -1.71 -18.94 -17.94
C ALA A 48 -0.46 -18.57 -17.12
N ARG A 49 0.31 -17.56 -17.56
CA ARG A 49 1.45 -17.00 -16.82
C ARG A 49 1.03 -15.97 -15.79
N VAL A 50 -0.06 -15.22 -16.01
CA VAL A 50 -0.66 -14.32 -15.01
C VAL A 50 -0.94 -15.10 -13.72
N GLY A 51 -1.63 -16.24 -13.80
CA GLY A 51 -1.89 -17.09 -12.63
C GLY A 51 -0.63 -17.61 -11.92
N SER A 52 0.52 -17.70 -12.61
CA SER A 52 1.80 -18.11 -12.01
C SER A 52 2.60 -16.94 -11.45
N VAL A 53 2.47 -15.74 -12.01
CA VAL A 53 3.08 -14.49 -11.51
C VAL A 53 2.36 -14.02 -10.23
N PHE A 54 1.05 -14.23 -10.15
CA PHE A 54 0.24 -13.89 -8.98
C PHE A 54 -0.01 -15.07 -8.03
N LYS A 55 0.67 -16.21 -8.23
CA LYS A 55 0.55 -17.42 -7.39
C LYS A 55 1.13 -17.23 -5.99
N SER A 56 1.89 -16.16 -5.75
CA SER A 56 2.14 -15.69 -4.40
C SER A 56 0.85 -15.05 -3.89
N SER A 57 0.02 -15.84 -3.19
CA SER A 57 -1.10 -15.40 -2.36
C SER A 57 -0.65 -14.55 -1.16
N ASN A 58 0.39 -13.73 -1.33
CA ASN A 58 0.81 -12.77 -0.34
C ASN A 58 -0.24 -11.67 -0.37
N CYS A 59 -0.98 -11.50 0.72
CA CYS A 59 -1.82 -10.33 0.89
C CYS A 59 -0.94 -9.09 0.61
N VAL A 60 -1.26 -8.36 -0.45
CA VAL A 60 -0.47 -7.19 -0.82
C VAL A 60 -0.83 -6.10 0.17
N LEU A 61 -0.01 -5.93 1.21
CA LEU A 61 -0.15 -4.83 2.15
C LEU A 61 -0.02 -3.51 1.37
N PRO A 62 -1.01 -2.60 1.44
CA PRO A 62 -0.96 -1.35 0.69
C PRO A 62 0.16 -0.46 1.21
N ILE A 63 0.98 0.09 0.30
CA ILE A 63 2.04 1.05 0.65
C ILE A 63 1.43 2.32 1.26
N ASN A 64 0.38 2.85 0.62
CA ASN A 64 -0.31 4.06 1.06
C ASN A 64 -1.52 3.70 1.94
N ASP A 65 -1.22 3.32 3.17
CA ASP A 65 -2.19 2.86 4.16
C ASP A 65 -2.64 3.93 5.16
N ILE A 66 -2.02 5.11 5.14
CA ILE A 66 -2.39 6.24 6.01
C ILE A 66 -3.84 6.67 5.74
N ARG A 67 -4.72 6.47 6.72
CA ARG A 67 -6.17 6.79 6.63
C ARG A 67 -6.67 7.44 7.92
N GLY A 68 -7.88 8.01 7.86
CA GLY A 68 -8.59 8.50 9.04
C GLY A 68 -7.81 9.48 9.90
N ILE A 69 -7.74 9.20 11.21
CA ILE A 69 -7.13 10.05 12.23
C ILE A 69 -5.61 10.19 12.03
N GLU A 70 -4.93 9.12 11.59
CA GLU A 70 -3.48 9.15 11.31
C GLU A 70 -3.14 10.13 10.19
N SER A 71 -4.03 10.26 9.20
CA SER A 71 -3.90 11.28 8.16
C SER A 71 -3.90 12.70 8.74
N MET A 72 -4.56 12.95 9.86
CA MET A 72 -4.54 14.28 10.48
C MET A 72 -3.23 14.56 11.23
N GLY A 73 -2.48 13.52 11.62
CA GLY A 73 -1.21 13.64 12.34
C GLY A 73 -0.02 14.05 11.47
N TYR A 74 -0.12 13.93 10.14
CA TYR A 74 1.00 14.16 9.22
C TYR A 74 0.80 15.38 8.33
N ALA A 75 1.86 16.18 8.21
CA ALA A 75 1.93 17.21 7.17
C ALA A 75 1.89 16.57 5.78
N LYS A 76 1.41 17.32 4.77
CA LYS A 76 1.30 16.82 3.39
C LYS A 76 2.64 16.29 2.85
N GLY A 77 3.74 17.01 3.11
CA GLY A 77 5.09 16.60 2.71
C GLY A 77 5.53 15.29 3.38
N GLU A 78 5.23 15.13 4.67
CA GLU A 78 5.52 13.92 5.42
C GLU A 78 4.81 12.70 4.85
N LYS A 79 3.51 12.81 4.56
CA LYS A 79 2.75 11.69 3.96
C LYS A 79 3.36 11.20 2.66
N ILE A 80 3.71 12.14 1.78
CA ILE A 80 4.33 11.81 0.49
C ILE A 80 5.67 11.13 0.70
N LEU A 81 6.48 11.63 1.65
CA LEU A 81 7.78 11.05 1.95
C LEU A 81 7.66 9.64 2.54
N ARG A 82 6.73 9.43 3.47
CA ARG A 82 6.42 8.11 4.04
C ARG A 82 6.03 7.11 2.94
N CYS A 83 5.14 7.50 2.03
CA CYS A 83 4.75 6.65 0.90
C CYS A 83 5.91 6.34 -0.04
N LYS A 84 6.76 7.34 -0.35
CA LYS A 84 7.95 7.13 -1.19
C LYS A 84 8.94 6.17 -0.54
N LEU A 85 9.25 6.37 0.74
CA LEU A 85 10.18 5.51 1.47
C LEU A 85 9.64 4.07 1.58
N ALA A 86 8.35 3.90 1.90
CA ALA A 86 7.71 2.58 1.90
C ALA A 86 7.73 1.92 0.51
N ALA A 87 7.53 2.67 -0.57
CA ALA A 87 7.69 2.16 -1.94
C ALA A 87 9.14 1.75 -2.26
N THR A 88 10.13 2.49 -1.76
CA THR A 88 11.54 2.13 -1.89
C THR A 88 11.83 0.77 -1.25
N PHE A 89 11.29 0.48 -0.07
CA PHE A 89 11.43 -0.85 0.54
C PHE A 89 10.87 -1.97 -0.35
N ARG A 90 9.71 -1.74 -0.99
CA ARG A 90 9.15 -2.71 -1.95
C ARG A 90 10.03 -2.92 -3.17
N LEU A 91 10.67 -1.88 -3.67
CA LEU A 91 11.62 -2.00 -4.78
C LEU A 91 12.87 -2.78 -4.37
N ILE A 92 13.41 -2.51 -3.18
CA ILE A 92 14.58 -3.22 -2.65
C ILE A 92 14.28 -4.72 -2.49
N ASP A 93 13.10 -5.04 -1.95
CA ASP A 93 12.62 -6.43 -1.81
C ASP A 93 12.41 -7.09 -3.18
N LEU A 94 11.74 -6.41 -4.12
CA LEU A 94 11.50 -6.89 -5.48
C LEU A 94 12.80 -7.20 -6.25
N HIS A 95 13.84 -6.41 -6.04
CA HIS A 95 15.14 -6.61 -6.66
C HIS A 95 16.05 -7.59 -5.90
N GLY A 96 15.59 -8.15 -4.78
CA GLY A 96 16.37 -9.10 -3.96
C GLY A 96 17.59 -8.46 -3.29
N TRP A 97 17.56 -7.14 -3.06
CA TRP A 97 18.66 -6.40 -2.44
C TRP A 97 18.56 -6.37 -0.91
N ALA A 98 17.44 -6.84 -0.35
CA ALA A 98 17.26 -6.97 1.09
C ALA A 98 18.23 -8.01 1.66
N GLN A 99 19.05 -7.62 2.65
CA GLN A 99 19.98 -8.51 3.34
C GLN A 99 19.57 -8.66 4.80
N GLY A 100 18.64 -9.59 5.06
CA GLY A 100 18.13 -9.84 6.41
C GLY A 100 17.37 -8.65 7.01
N LEU A 101 17.41 -8.53 8.33
CA LEU A 101 16.63 -7.54 9.12
C LEU A 101 17.47 -6.37 9.65
N SER A 102 18.78 -6.36 9.40
CA SER A 102 19.70 -5.33 9.91
C SER A 102 19.79 -4.09 9.02
N GLY A 103 19.22 -4.14 7.82
CA GLY A 103 19.27 -3.04 6.88
C GLY A 103 18.47 -1.82 7.35
N LEU A 104 19.05 -0.65 7.13
CA LEU A 104 18.47 0.64 7.49
C LEU A 104 18.39 1.53 6.25
N VAL A 105 17.19 2.00 5.94
CA VAL A 105 16.97 3.04 4.93
C VAL A 105 16.26 4.21 5.59
N THR A 106 16.81 5.40 5.43
CA THR A 106 16.29 6.59 6.09
C THR A 106 15.90 7.67 5.09
N ALA A 107 14.89 8.47 5.41
CA ALA A 107 14.57 9.68 4.67
C ALA A 107 14.50 10.88 5.60
N ARG A 108 15.25 11.94 5.29
CA ARG A 108 15.20 13.20 6.05
C ARG A 108 13.88 13.92 5.78
N LEU A 109 13.12 14.22 6.83
CA LEU A 109 11.80 14.82 6.73
C LEU A 109 11.87 16.33 6.54
N ASN A 110 12.65 17.00 7.39
CA ASN A 110 12.86 18.44 7.36
C ASN A 110 14.35 18.72 7.58
N ALA A 111 14.91 19.65 6.80
CA ALA A 111 16.28 20.10 6.98
C ALA A 111 16.48 20.77 8.35
N ASP A 112 15.53 21.60 8.77
CA ASP A 112 15.71 22.48 9.92
C ASP A 112 15.50 21.78 11.27
N GLN A 113 14.68 20.71 11.29
CA GLN A 113 14.30 20.01 12.52
C GLN A 113 15.12 18.74 12.78
N GLU A 114 16.01 18.37 11.84
CA GLU A 114 16.83 17.16 11.92
C GLU A 114 16.03 15.88 12.26
N LEU A 115 14.84 15.76 11.65
CA LEU A 115 13.95 14.62 11.81
C LEU A 115 14.09 13.67 10.62
N PHE A 116 14.07 12.36 10.90
CA PHE A 116 14.24 11.30 9.92
C PHE A 116 13.13 10.26 10.05
N LEU A 117 12.73 9.70 8.92
CA LEU A 117 11.89 8.50 8.84
C LEU A 117 12.79 7.29 8.67
N VAL A 118 12.50 6.21 9.40
CA VAL A 118 13.27 4.96 9.39
C VAL A 118 12.33 3.75 9.41
N ASN A 119 12.79 2.61 8.89
CA ASN A 119 12.04 1.36 9.06
C ASN A 119 12.06 0.89 10.52
N PRO A 120 10.95 0.34 11.02
CA PRO A 120 10.96 -0.36 12.31
C PRO A 120 11.88 -1.58 12.25
N TYR A 121 12.61 -1.81 13.33
CA TYR A 121 13.51 -2.94 13.46
C TYR A 121 12.74 -4.25 13.62
N GLY A 122 13.15 -5.27 12.88
CA GLY A 122 12.54 -6.60 12.88
C GLY A 122 11.45 -6.83 11.83
N MET A 123 11.07 -5.81 11.05
CA MET A 123 10.16 -5.96 9.90
C MET A 123 10.91 -6.28 8.61
N PHE A 124 10.34 -7.15 7.78
CA PHE A 124 10.83 -7.35 6.41
C PHE A 124 10.41 -6.18 5.51
N TYR A 125 11.19 -5.93 4.46
CA TYR A 125 10.97 -4.79 3.56
C TYR A 125 9.62 -4.85 2.82
N HIS A 126 9.11 -6.05 2.51
CA HIS A 126 7.76 -6.20 1.94
C HIS A 126 6.62 -5.95 2.94
N GLU A 127 6.90 -5.85 4.24
CA GLU A 127 5.91 -5.56 5.27
C GLU A 127 5.81 -4.06 5.57
N VAL A 128 6.83 -3.28 5.21
CA VAL A 128 6.85 -1.83 5.46
C VAL A 128 5.75 -1.12 4.66
N THR A 129 4.99 -0.29 5.37
CA THR A 129 3.95 0.62 4.85
C THR A 129 4.24 2.06 5.26
N ALA A 130 3.53 3.04 4.67
CA ALA A 130 3.73 4.46 5.00
C ALA A 130 3.43 4.78 6.47
N SER A 131 2.38 4.17 7.03
CA SER A 131 1.98 4.37 8.43
C SER A 131 2.92 3.65 9.42
N SER A 132 3.57 2.56 9.00
CA SER A 132 4.46 1.77 9.86
C SER A 132 5.78 2.46 10.23
N LEU A 133 6.23 3.42 9.43
CA LEU A 133 7.54 4.07 9.59
C LEU A 133 7.66 4.81 10.92
N ASN A 134 8.79 4.62 11.59
CA ASN A 134 9.15 5.39 12.78
C ASN A 134 9.71 6.77 12.38
N LYS A 135 9.49 7.76 13.23
CA LYS A 135 10.13 9.08 13.16
C LYS A 135 11.13 9.21 14.29
N VAL A 136 12.35 9.61 13.97
CA VAL A 136 13.44 9.79 14.93
C VAL A 136 14.07 11.17 14.80
N ASN A 137 14.74 11.63 15.85
CA ASN A 137 15.62 12.80 15.79
C ASN A 137 17.05 12.40 15.37
N MET A 138 17.94 13.39 15.26
CA MET A 138 19.34 13.21 14.87
C MET A 138 20.14 12.29 15.80
N GLN A 139 19.75 12.20 17.08
CA GLN A 139 20.37 11.31 18.06
C GLN A 139 19.84 9.88 17.97
N GLY A 140 18.93 9.61 17.04
CA GLY A 140 18.26 8.33 16.91
C GLY A 140 17.22 8.09 18.00
N VAL A 141 16.75 9.10 18.74
CA VAL A 141 15.66 8.91 19.71
C VAL A 141 14.33 8.87 18.97
N LEU A 142 13.51 7.87 19.29
CA LEU A 142 12.16 7.73 18.74
C LEU A 142 11.26 8.89 19.17
N ILE A 143 10.77 9.65 18.20
CA ILE A 143 9.81 10.75 18.37
C ILE A 143 8.39 10.27 18.13
N GLU A 144 8.21 9.36 17.17
CA GLU A 144 6.90 8.81 16.81
C GLU A 144 7.04 7.38 16.29
N GLN A 145 6.20 6.47 16.80
CA GLN A 145 6.28 5.05 16.48
C GLN A 145 5.57 4.65 15.17
N GLY A 146 4.71 5.52 14.61
CA GLY A 146 3.81 5.11 13.54
C GLY A 146 2.74 4.13 14.07
N THR A 147 2.33 3.17 13.26
CA THR A 147 1.21 2.23 13.57
C THR A 147 1.63 0.86 14.09
N THR A 148 2.92 0.63 14.26
CA THR A 148 3.44 -0.67 14.71
C THR A 148 3.94 -0.59 16.15
N ASN A 149 4.11 -1.76 16.78
CA ASN A 149 4.76 -1.87 18.09
C ASN A 149 6.28 -2.06 17.98
N PHE A 150 6.82 -2.07 16.76
CA PHE A 150 8.26 -2.20 16.53
C PHE A 150 8.94 -0.83 16.73
N GLY A 151 10.08 -0.84 17.39
CA GLY A 151 10.91 0.33 17.61
C GLY A 151 12.10 0.37 16.66
N ILE A 152 13.08 1.17 17.03
CA ILE A 152 14.34 1.30 16.31
C ILE A 152 15.39 0.31 16.84
N ASN A 153 16.41 0.04 16.03
CA ASN A 153 17.56 -0.74 16.48
C ASN A 153 18.46 0.13 17.38
N ASN A 154 18.67 -0.29 18.63
CA ASN A 154 19.51 0.40 19.62
C ASN A 154 20.83 -0.34 19.90
N THR A 155 21.15 -1.37 19.11
CA THR A 155 22.28 -2.28 19.33
C THR A 155 23.52 -1.83 18.57
#